data_AF-A0A8J4CDF6-F1
#
_entry.id   AF-A0A8J4CDF6-F1
#
_cell.length_a   1.000
_cell.length_b   1.000
_cell.length_c   1.000
_cell.angle_alpha   90.00
_cell.angle_beta   90.00
_cell.angle_gamma   90.00
#
_symmetry.space_group_name_H-M   'P 1'
#
loop_
_entity.id
_entity.type
_entity.pdbx_description
1 polymer ?
#
loop_
_entity_poly.entity_id
_entity_poly.type
_entity_poly.pdbx_seq_one_letter_code
_entity_poly.pdbx_strand_id
1 'polypeptide(L)'
;VRVNVLASKEINIDALVLTLKERFDEDWVNPRLHVQPREFVSDGAKPGVKMCRYTHWMGLPQHTTSYIPMVVYTSLLRFRLGAWALEVNRPTGRPREQRWCRVCNHPNSVEDEYHVLMECVGYAEVRANFARLGVVQGATMLQIMSIEDQLGLARIIHGIRLTRLSMMGRT
;
A
#
# COMPACT_ATOMS: atom_id res chain seq x y z
N VAL A 1 5.26 50.69 -27.11
CA VAL A 1 5.87 49.60 -27.89
C VAL A 1 5.61 48.30 -27.13
N ARG A 2 4.72 47.42 -27.63
CA ARG A 2 4.44 46.12 -27.01
C ARG A 2 5.53 45.15 -27.44
N VAL A 3 6.35 44.68 -26.50
CA VAL A 3 7.38 43.66 -26.76
C VAL A 3 6.69 42.30 -26.80
N ASN A 4 6.69 41.69 -27.99
CA ASN A 4 6.09 40.39 -28.24
C ASN A 4 7.07 39.30 -27.75
N VAL A 5 6.99 38.93 -26.47
CA VAL A 5 7.85 37.89 -25.87
C VAL A 5 7.17 36.53 -25.99
N LEU A 6 6.93 36.08 -27.22
CA LEU A 6 6.69 34.67 -27.50
C LEU A 6 7.41 34.36 -28.81
N ALA A 7 8.74 34.41 -28.78
CA ALA A 7 9.53 33.69 -29.77
C ALA A 7 9.17 32.22 -29.58
N SER A 8 8.45 31.66 -30.57
CA SER A 8 8.18 30.25 -30.67
C SER A 8 9.50 29.51 -30.80
N LYS A 9 10.11 29.15 -29.66
CA LYS A 9 11.12 28.10 -29.63
C LYS A 9 10.39 26.87 -30.14
N GLU A 10 10.69 26.45 -31.36
CA GLU A 10 10.26 25.15 -31.87
C GLU A 10 10.74 24.11 -30.86
N ILE A 11 9.78 23.53 -30.14
CA ILE A 11 10.07 22.47 -29.19
C ILE A 11 10.37 21.25 -30.05
N ASN A 12 11.64 20.87 -30.10
CA ASN A 12 12.06 19.65 -30.76
C ASN A 12 11.48 18.47 -29.95
N ILE A 13 10.36 17.93 -30.43
CA ILE A 13 9.61 16.87 -29.76
C ILE A 13 10.47 15.62 -29.64
N ASP A 14 11.29 15.29 -30.66
CA ASP A 14 12.14 14.11 -30.63
C ASP A 14 13.22 14.21 -29.57
N ALA A 15 13.87 15.37 -29.45
CA ALA A 15 14.83 15.64 -28.39
C ALA A 15 14.16 15.61 -27.00
N LEU A 16 12.97 16.18 -26.86
CA LEU A 16 12.20 16.14 -25.61
C LEU A 16 11.82 14.70 -25.24
N VAL A 17 11.32 13.91 -26.19
CA VAL A 17 10.95 12.50 -25.97
C VAL A 17 12.18 11.68 -25.61
N LEU A 18 13.33 11.91 -26.24
CA LEU A 18 14.58 11.24 -25.91
C LEU A 18 15.04 11.59 -24.50
N THR A 19 15.09 12.88 -24.14
CA THR A 19 15.45 13.34 -22.79
C THR A 19 14.47 12.84 -21.74
N LEU A 20 13.17 12.79 -22.05
CA LEU A 20 12.17 12.22 -21.16
C LEU A 20 12.40 10.72 -20.99
N LYS A 21 12.64 9.95 -22.06
CA LYS A 21 12.96 8.52 -21.97
C LYS A 21 14.20 8.26 -21.14
N GLU A 22 15.29 8.97 -21.38
CA GLU A 22 16.53 8.85 -20.61
C GLU A 22 16.30 9.14 -19.12
N ARG A 23 15.60 10.24 -18.80
CA ARG A 23 15.24 10.56 -17.40
C ARG A 23 14.24 9.59 -16.79
N PHE A 24 13.28 9.11 -17.58
CA PHE A 24 12.30 8.12 -17.12
C PHE A 24 12.96 6.75 -16.91
N ASP A 25 13.96 6.36 -17.69
CA ASP A 25 14.65 5.08 -17.54
C ASP A 25 15.68 5.13 -16.39
N GLU A 26 16.46 6.21 -16.27
CA GLU A 26 17.51 6.31 -15.23
C GLU A 26 16.96 6.57 -13.82
N ASP A 27 15.94 7.44 -13.66
CA ASP A 27 15.39 7.76 -12.33
C ASP A 27 14.32 6.75 -11.85
N TRP A 28 13.71 5.98 -12.76
CA TRP A 28 12.67 5.00 -12.37
C TRP A 28 13.19 3.60 -12.12
N VAL A 29 14.38 3.25 -12.61
CA VAL A 29 15.13 2.07 -12.16
C VAL A 29 15.82 2.44 -10.86
N ASN A 30 15.02 2.70 -9.83
CA ASN A 30 15.56 2.91 -8.49
C ASN A 30 15.72 1.52 -7.84
N PRO A 31 16.96 1.07 -7.53
CA PRO A 31 17.19 -0.23 -6.88
C PRO A 31 16.38 -0.38 -5.59
N ARG A 32 16.03 0.75 -4.96
CA ARG A 32 15.22 0.84 -3.74
C ARG A 32 13.76 0.39 -3.95
N LEU A 33 13.28 0.22 -5.18
CA LEU A 33 11.93 -0.26 -5.51
C LEU A 33 11.78 -1.79 -5.43
N HIS A 34 12.89 -2.52 -5.33
CA HIS A 34 12.92 -3.98 -5.20
C HIS A 34 13.00 -4.46 -3.75
N VAL A 35 13.15 -3.52 -2.79
CA VAL A 35 13.31 -3.81 -1.37
C VAL A 35 11.93 -3.94 -0.71
N GLN A 36 11.79 -4.81 0.30
CA GLN A 36 10.55 -4.90 1.06
C GLN A 36 10.19 -3.55 1.69
N PRO A 37 8.91 -3.13 1.69
CA PRO A 37 8.51 -1.83 2.25
C PRO A 37 8.95 -1.59 3.71
N ARG A 38 9.16 -2.66 4.47
CA ARG A 38 9.58 -2.62 5.87
C ARG A 38 11.09 -2.50 6.07
N GLU A 39 11.88 -2.97 5.10
CA GLU A 39 13.34 -2.91 5.12
C GLU A 39 13.87 -1.55 4.65
N PHE A 40 12.96 -0.68 4.17
CA PHE A 40 13.30 0.67 3.79
C PHE A 40 13.60 1.54 5.01
N VAL A 41 14.88 1.91 5.16
CA VAL A 41 15.31 2.94 6.11
C VAL A 41 15.01 4.30 5.50
N SER A 42 14.24 5.13 6.20
CA SER A 42 13.99 6.51 5.79
C SER A 42 15.33 7.26 5.81
N ASP A 43 15.92 7.53 4.63
CA ASP A 43 17.05 8.46 4.57
C ASP A 43 16.51 9.86 4.90
N GLY A 44 17.10 10.50 5.91
CA GLY A 44 16.62 11.76 6.51
C GLY A 44 16.46 12.94 5.54
N ALA A 45 16.77 12.75 4.25
CA ALA A 45 16.45 13.67 3.16
C ALA A 45 14.95 13.78 2.86
N LYS A 46 14.15 12.72 3.08
CA LYS A 46 12.68 12.71 2.88
C LYS A 46 11.96 11.86 3.94
N PRO A 47 11.89 12.31 5.20
CA PRO A 47 11.27 11.56 6.28
C PRO A 47 9.80 11.21 5.96
N GLY A 48 9.49 9.91 5.95
CA GLY A 48 8.11 9.43 5.91
C GLY A 48 7.46 9.28 4.53
N VAL A 49 8.24 9.29 3.44
CA VAL A 49 7.73 8.95 2.09
C VAL A 49 7.70 7.42 1.91
N LYS A 50 6.50 6.87 1.73
CA LYS A 50 6.29 5.45 1.37
C LYS A 50 6.59 5.28 -0.12
N MET A 51 7.81 4.89 -0.49
CA MET A 51 8.13 4.49 -1.86
C MET A 51 7.69 3.02 -2.04
N CYS A 52 6.46 2.78 -2.49
CA CYS A 52 5.96 1.43 -2.77
C CYS A 52 5.42 1.31 -4.20
N ARG A 53 5.99 0.41 -5.01
CA ARG A 53 5.26 -0.16 -6.15
C ARG A 53 4.31 -1.23 -5.61
N TYR A 54 3.05 -0.87 -5.43
CA TYR A 54 2.02 -1.80 -4.94
C TYR A 54 1.89 -3.07 -5.78
N THR A 55 2.26 -3.06 -7.06
CA THR A 55 2.16 -4.22 -7.94
C THR A 55 2.99 -5.42 -7.49
N HIS A 56 4.21 -5.23 -6.98
CA HIS A 56 5.05 -6.36 -6.53
C HIS A 56 4.63 -6.91 -5.16
N TRP A 57 3.94 -6.10 -4.35
CA TRP A 57 3.57 -6.47 -2.99
C TRP A 57 2.13 -6.96 -2.87
N MET A 58 1.22 -6.41 -3.67
CA MET A 58 -0.20 -6.75 -3.70
C MET A 58 -0.57 -7.70 -4.85
N GLY A 59 0.43 -8.15 -5.62
CA GLY A 59 0.25 -9.06 -6.73
C GLY A 59 -0.60 -8.51 -7.87
N LEU A 60 -0.82 -9.37 -8.88
CA LEU A 60 -1.74 -9.08 -9.97
C LEU A 60 -3.19 -9.03 -9.45
N PRO A 61 -4.08 -8.27 -10.10
CA PRO A 61 -5.44 -8.05 -9.62
C PRO A 61 -6.36 -9.24 -9.94
N GLN A 62 -6.11 -10.41 -9.33
CA GLN A 62 -6.93 -11.62 -9.51
C GLN A 62 -8.41 -11.39 -9.15
N HIS A 63 -8.70 -10.43 -8.27
CA HIS A 63 -10.07 -10.09 -7.87
C HIS A 63 -10.97 -9.57 -9.01
N THR A 64 -10.40 -9.16 -10.16
CA THR A 64 -11.20 -8.62 -11.28
C THR A 64 -12.00 -9.69 -12.00
N THR A 65 -11.65 -10.96 -11.84
CA THR A 65 -12.34 -12.10 -12.47
C THR A 65 -13.35 -12.77 -11.53
N SER A 66 -13.48 -12.29 -10.29
CA SER A 66 -14.34 -12.86 -9.26
C SER A 66 -15.54 -11.97 -8.95
N TYR A 67 -16.69 -12.57 -8.68
CA TYR A 67 -17.84 -11.84 -8.14
C TYR A 67 -17.62 -11.53 -6.65
N ILE A 68 -17.52 -10.24 -6.31
CA ILE A 68 -17.34 -9.77 -4.93
C ILE A 68 -18.36 -8.67 -4.64
N PRO A 69 -19.16 -8.76 -3.55
CA PRO A 69 -20.09 -7.70 -3.17
C PRO A 69 -19.39 -6.35 -3.00
N MET A 70 -20.00 -5.28 -3.51
CA MET A 70 -19.36 -3.96 -3.62
C MET A 70 -18.77 -3.40 -2.32
N VAL A 71 -19.45 -3.60 -1.19
CA VAL A 71 -18.99 -3.13 0.13
C VAL A 71 -17.68 -3.83 0.55
N VAL A 72 -17.61 -5.13 0.28
CA VAL A 72 -16.46 -5.98 0.56
C VAL A 72 -15.32 -5.65 -0.43
N TYR A 73 -15.67 -5.54 -1.71
CA TYR A 73 -14.73 -5.20 -2.78
C TYR A 73 -14.06 -3.84 -2.57
N THR A 74 -14.83 -2.83 -2.17
CA THR A 74 -14.30 -1.50 -1.82
C THR A 74 -13.28 -1.57 -0.69
N SER A 75 -13.51 -2.46 0.29
CA SER A 75 -12.57 -2.63 1.40
C SER A 75 -11.26 -3.26 0.94
N LEU A 76 -11.33 -4.28 0.07
CA LEU A 76 -10.17 -4.90 -0.58
C LEU A 76 -9.38 -3.90 -1.43
N LEU A 77 -10.05 -3.15 -2.32
CA LEU A 77 -9.37 -2.18 -3.19
C LEU A 77 -8.69 -1.08 -2.39
N ARG A 78 -9.37 -0.51 -1.39
CA ARG A 78 -8.76 0.50 -0.51
C ARG A 78 -7.56 -0.07 0.24
N PHE A 79 -7.58 -1.35 0.62
CA PHE A 79 -6.45 -2.00 1.27
C PHE A 79 -5.26 -2.13 0.30
N ARG A 80 -5.50 -2.68 -0.90
CA ARG A 80 -4.47 -2.84 -1.94
C ARG A 80 -3.85 -1.52 -2.39
N LEU A 81 -4.60 -0.42 -2.36
CA LEU A 81 -4.12 0.91 -2.74
C LEU A 81 -3.48 1.70 -1.58
N GLY A 82 -3.42 1.13 -0.37
CA GLY A 82 -2.97 1.85 0.83
C GLY A 82 -3.85 3.06 1.18
N ALA A 83 -5.11 3.04 0.75
CA ALA A 83 -6.11 4.07 1.04
C ALA A 83 -6.87 3.81 2.36
N TRP A 84 -6.39 2.87 3.17
CA TRP A 84 -6.87 2.69 4.54
C TRP A 84 -6.26 3.74 5.47
N ALA A 85 -7.05 4.19 6.45
CA ALA A 85 -6.62 5.14 7.48
C ALA A 85 -5.73 4.49 8.56
N LEU A 86 -4.73 3.71 8.14
CA LEU A 86 -3.65 3.19 8.97
C LEU A 86 -2.65 4.30 9.26
N GLU A 87 -1.95 4.25 10.39
CA GLU A 87 -0.99 5.29 10.75
C GLU A 87 0.12 5.44 9.71
N VAL A 88 0.60 4.34 9.10
CA VAL A 88 1.62 4.41 8.03
C VAL A 88 1.15 5.24 6.83
N ASN A 89 -0.14 5.26 6.52
CA ASN A 89 -0.70 5.95 5.36
C ASN A 89 -1.14 7.38 5.67
N ARG A 90 -1.08 7.82 6.93
CA ARG A 90 -1.47 9.18 7.32
C ARG A 90 -0.30 10.18 7.14
N PRO A 91 -0.57 11.38 6.60
CA PRO A 91 0.42 12.44 6.51
C PRO A 91 0.62 13.08 7.89
N THR A 92 1.35 12.41 8.77
CA THR A 92 1.53 12.85 10.17
C THR A 92 2.83 13.60 10.40
N GLY A 93 3.71 13.72 9.39
CA GLY A 93 5.06 14.27 9.56
C GLY A 93 5.99 13.42 10.43
N ARG A 94 5.50 12.33 11.04
CA ARG A 94 6.27 11.43 11.88
C ARG A 94 7.04 10.41 11.03
N PRO A 95 8.25 10.00 11.45
CA PRO A 95 8.94 8.85 10.88
C PRO A 95 8.09 7.58 10.92
N ARG A 96 8.34 6.64 10.00
CA ARG A 96 7.51 5.43 9.82
C ARG A 96 7.52 4.56 11.08
N GLU A 97 8.69 4.41 11.69
CA GLU A 97 8.97 3.67 12.92
C GLU A 97 8.20 4.20 14.14
N GLN A 98 7.70 5.43 14.08
CA GLN A 98 6.88 6.06 15.14
C GLN A 98 5.37 6.01 14.85
N ARG A 99 4.95 5.39 13.74
CA ARG A 99 3.54 5.29 13.33
C ARG A 99 2.92 4.00 13.88
N TRP A 100 2.73 3.94 15.20
CA TRP A 100 2.33 2.73 15.90
C TRP A 100 0.86 2.35 15.74
N CYS A 101 0.57 1.05 15.90
CA CYS A 101 -0.77 0.49 15.83
C CYS A 101 -1.68 1.00 16.94
N ARG A 102 -2.81 1.58 16.54
CA ARG A 102 -3.82 2.10 17.48
C ARG A 102 -4.73 1.03 18.04
N VAL A 103 -4.69 -0.18 17.48
CA VAL A 103 -5.54 -1.30 17.89
C VAL A 103 -4.86 -2.18 18.93
N CYS A 104 -3.67 -2.70 18.65
CA CYS A 104 -2.96 -3.52 19.65
C CYS A 104 -2.22 -2.68 20.70
N ASN A 105 -1.93 -1.40 20.40
CA ASN A 105 -1.15 -0.50 21.23
C ASN A 105 0.21 -1.08 21.70
N HIS A 106 0.73 -2.08 20.98
CA HIS A 106 1.99 -2.72 21.33
C HIS A 106 3.15 -1.78 21.02
N PRO A 107 4.11 -1.60 21.94
CA PRO A 107 5.26 -0.74 21.71
C PRO A 107 6.03 -1.21 20.47
N ASN A 108 6.41 -0.28 19.60
CA ASN A 108 7.17 -0.52 18.37
C ASN A 108 6.44 -1.32 17.26
N SER A 109 5.14 -1.59 17.39
CA SER A 109 4.36 -2.19 16.30
C SER A 109 3.89 -1.13 15.31
N VAL A 110 4.57 -0.99 14.17
CA VAL A 110 4.18 -0.06 13.09
C VAL A 110 2.86 -0.51 12.46
N GLU A 111 1.91 0.41 12.35
CA GLU A 111 0.60 0.13 11.78
C GLU A 111 0.62 0.19 10.26
N ASP A 112 1.07 -0.89 9.63
CA ASP A 112 1.00 -1.07 8.18
C ASP A 112 0.07 -2.22 7.75
N GLU A 113 -0.07 -2.40 6.44
CA GLU A 113 -0.93 -3.42 5.86
C GLU A 113 -0.58 -4.82 6.36
N TYR A 114 0.71 -5.16 6.46
CA TYR A 114 1.15 -6.48 6.93
C TYR A 114 0.86 -6.68 8.41
N HIS A 115 1.08 -5.66 9.24
CA HIS A 115 0.80 -5.73 10.66
C HIS A 115 -0.68 -6.02 10.91
N VAL A 116 -1.54 -5.28 10.22
CA VAL A 116 -2.99 -5.44 10.30
C VAL A 116 -3.40 -6.82 9.81
N LEU A 117 -2.84 -7.28 8.69
CA LEU A 117 -3.27 -8.51 8.04
C LEU A 117 -2.72 -9.79 8.69
N MET A 118 -1.58 -9.75 9.38
CA MET A 118 -0.89 -10.96 9.87
C MET A 118 -0.47 -10.92 11.34
N GLU A 119 -0.16 -9.76 11.91
CA GLU A 119 0.57 -9.69 13.19
C GLU A 119 -0.27 -9.16 14.37
N CYS A 120 -1.12 -8.16 14.13
CA CYS A 120 -1.79 -7.38 15.17
C CYS A 120 -2.71 -8.28 16.02
N VAL A 121 -2.42 -8.46 17.30
CA VAL A 121 -3.21 -9.32 18.19
C VAL A 121 -4.70 -8.95 18.25
N GLY A 122 -5.05 -7.67 18.06
CA GLY A 122 -6.44 -7.21 18.05
C GLY A 122 -7.29 -7.71 16.88
N TYR A 123 -6.68 -8.28 15.84
CA TYR A 123 -7.43 -8.92 14.75
C TYR A 123 -7.29 -10.45 14.73
N ALA A 124 -6.76 -11.06 15.80
CA ALA A 124 -6.50 -12.50 15.86
C ALA A 124 -7.75 -13.35 15.54
N GLU A 125 -8.90 -12.96 16.07
CA GLU A 125 -10.18 -13.66 15.83
C GLU A 125 -10.57 -13.64 14.34
N VAL A 126 -10.56 -12.46 13.71
CA VAL A 126 -10.91 -12.33 12.29
C VAL A 126 -9.89 -13.09 11.42
N ARG A 127 -8.61 -13.04 11.79
CA ARG A 127 -7.53 -13.75 11.11
C ARG A 127 -7.56 -15.27 11.27
N ALA A 128 -8.23 -15.83 12.27
CA ALA A 128 -8.37 -17.28 12.37
C ALA A 128 -8.98 -17.89 11.10
N ASN A 129 -9.76 -17.10 10.35
CA ASN A 129 -10.32 -17.51 9.06
C ASN A 129 -9.29 -17.64 7.93
N PHE A 130 -8.08 -17.07 8.06
CA PHE A 130 -7.01 -17.23 7.06
C PHE A 130 -6.54 -18.67 6.92
N ALA A 131 -6.62 -19.48 7.98
CA ALA A 131 -6.30 -20.90 7.92
C ALA A 131 -7.16 -21.64 6.87
N ARG A 132 -8.41 -21.21 6.69
CA ARG A 132 -9.33 -21.78 5.68
C ARG A 132 -8.91 -21.44 4.24
N LEU A 133 -8.11 -20.39 4.07
CA LEU A 133 -7.55 -19.97 2.78
C LEU A 133 -6.14 -20.54 2.54
N GLY A 134 -5.66 -21.44 3.39
CA GLY A 134 -4.34 -22.05 3.26
C GLY A 134 -3.17 -21.10 3.57
N VAL A 135 -3.42 -19.97 4.23
CA VAL A 135 -2.35 -19.03 4.59
C VAL A 135 -1.57 -19.57 5.79
N VAL A 136 -0.26 -19.69 5.61
CA VAL A 136 0.69 -20.13 6.65
C VAL A 136 1.30 -18.94 7.39
N GLN A 137 1.81 -19.18 8.60
CA GLN A 137 2.62 -18.17 9.29
C GLN A 137 3.86 -17.81 8.46
N GLY A 138 4.22 -16.52 8.45
CA GLY A 138 5.33 -16.01 7.65
C GLY A 138 5.03 -15.83 6.16
N ALA A 139 3.80 -16.08 5.71
CA ALA A 139 3.39 -15.76 4.35
C ALA A 139 3.67 -14.27 4.04
N THR A 140 4.21 -14.02 2.85
CA THR A 140 4.43 -12.67 2.33
C THR A 140 3.09 -12.05 1.91
N MET A 141 3.02 -10.72 1.87
CA MET A 141 1.81 -10.03 1.37
C MET A 141 1.47 -10.44 -0.06
N LEU A 142 2.47 -10.68 -0.91
CA LEU A 142 2.27 -11.12 -2.29
C LEU A 142 1.57 -12.48 -2.34
N GLN A 143 2.03 -13.44 -1.55
CA GLN A 143 1.37 -14.75 -1.42
C GLN A 143 -0.07 -14.61 -0.94
N ILE A 144 -0.32 -13.78 0.08
CA ILE A 144 -1.67 -13.58 0.62
C ILE A 144 -2.60 -12.91 -0.39
N MET A 145 -2.12 -11.91 -1.13
CA MET A 145 -2.93 -11.21 -2.12
C MET A 145 -3.15 -12.01 -3.41
N SER A 146 -2.40 -13.08 -3.60
CA SER A 146 -2.48 -13.96 -4.79
C SER A 146 -3.25 -15.26 -4.52
N ILE A 147 -3.96 -15.35 -3.38
CA ILE A 147 -4.87 -16.47 -3.05
C ILE A 147 -5.97 -16.54 -4.09
N GLU A 148 -6.27 -17.75 -4.57
CA GLU A 148 -7.30 -17.97 -5.60
C GLU A 148 -8.71 -17.53 -5.14
N ASP A 149 -9.08 -17.84 -3.89
CA ASP A 149 -10.33 -17.38 -3.27
C ASP A 149 -10.27 -15.89 -2.89
N GLN A 150 -10.41 -15.03 -3.89
CA GLN A 150 -10.42 -13.57 -3.70
C GLN A 150 -11.64 -13.08 -2.92
N LEU A 151 -12.78 -13.79 -2.96
CA LEU A 151 -13.96 -13.43 -2.15
C LEU A 151 -13.69 -13.69 -0.67
N GLY A 152 -13.14 -14.85 -0.32
CA GLY A 152 -12.73 -15.19 1.03
C GLY A 152 -11.71 -14.19 1.58
N LEU A 153 -10.67 -13.88 0.80
CA LEU A 153 -9.68 -12.86 1.15
C LEU A 153 -10.34 -11.49 1.39
N ALA A 154 -11.22 -11.06 0.47
CA ALA A 154 -11.89 -9.77 0.58
C ALA A 154 -12.79 -9.69 1.82
N ARG A 155 -13.47 -10.79 2.19
CA ARG A 155 -14.29 -10.89 3.41
C ARG A 155 -13.45 -10.75 4.67
N ILE A 156 -12.28 -11.37 4.73
CA ILE A 156 -11.37 -11.25 5.88
C ILE A 156 -10.88 -9.80 6.01
N ILE A 157 -10.41 -9.21 4.92
CA ILE A 157 -9.98 -7.79 4.90
C ILE A 157 -11.13 -6.87 5.31
N HIS A 158 -12.35 -7.12 4.82
CA HIS A 158 -13.52 -6.37 5.24
C HIS A 158 -13.83 -6.54 6.73
N GLY A 159 -13.75 -7.76 7.27
CA GLY A 159 -13.93 -8.04 8.69
C GLY A 159 -12.93 -7.27 9.55
N ILE A 160 -11.65 -7.26 9.16
CA ILE A 160 -10.60 -6.49 9.84
C ILE A 160 -10.95 -4.99 9.85
N ARG A 161 -11.45 -4.46 8.72
CA ARG A 161 -11.90 -3.07 8.64
C ARG A 161 -13.02 -2.78 9.65
N LEU A 162 -14.02 -3.66 9.75
CA LEU A 162 -15.13 -3.51 10.68
C LEU A 162 -14.66 -3.58 12.14
N THR A 163 -13.83 -4.55 12.48
CA THR A 163 -13.21 -4.67 13.82
C THR A 163 -12.45 -3.41 14.19
N ARG A 164 -11.67 -2.87 13.25
CA ARG A 164 -10.94 -1.61 13.46
C ARG A 164 -11.88 -0.43 13.73
N LEU A 165 -12.95 -0.27 12.95
CA LEU A 165 -13.91 0.82 13.13
C LEU A 165 -14.59 0.75 14.50
N SER A 166 -14.96 -0.46 14.91
CA SER A 166 -15.51 -0.73 16.25
C SER A 166 -14.52 -0.35 17.35
N MET A 167 -13.28 -0.84 17.29
CA MET A 167 -12.25 -0.55 18.30
C MET A 167 -11.83 0.92 18.34
N MET A 168 -11.93 1.65 17.22
CA MET A 168 -11.58 3.06 17.13
C MET A 168 -12.73 4.02 17.45
N GLY A 169 -13.92 3.51 17.79
CA GLY A 169 -15.09 4.34 18.09
C GLY A 169 -15.59 5.18 16.91
N ARG A 170 -15.43 4.67 15.68
CA ARG A 170 -15.89 5.32 14.44
C ARG A 170 -16.92 4.43 13.76
N THR A 171 -18.14 4.41 14.29
CA THR A 171 -19.32 3.84 13.62
C THR A 171 -19.88 4.82 12.62
#